data_AF-A0A9W4U924-F1
#
_entry.id   AF-A0A9W4U924-F1
#
_cell.length_a   1.000
_cell.length_b   1.000
_cell.length_c   1.000
_cell.angle_alpha   90.00
_cell.angle_beta   90.00
_cell.angle_gamma   90.00
#
_symmetry.space_group_name_H-M   'P 1'
#
loop_
_entity.id
_entity.type
_entity.pdbx_description
1 polymer ?
#
loop_
_entity_poly.entity_id
_entity_poly.type
_entity_poly.pdbx_seq_one_letter_code
_entity_poly.pdbx_strand_id
1 'polypeptide(L)'
;MTPSKARVLRFLTCVTVTAIIVSVICIASPWFRSECIHLGGTVRTSLTRGTWYTALLVFATFLAFSLVGERRRREFEEREGDRAWFNWVWDSPRWIVVAGLCELFLLKAVPFGFWGAAEGRSLQEWPNKNHLRRLLRMGIIPLHIQEGGLETRNEEGGWYVQSKKQACFSFMVPDETEARNEHQLDRILLYNDLVKAIRRNGRGYRVCVSKRLRNGSSPRPLEPPRDGDEHLEVGASSWTELSLPFQKDTVLQEAKGSQDVFEDLTKEQVPRLLLGNAYYRVIVRGEAPGYEKARLDQWVCELADDAGVEEIWDADEMRSRTVRWCRHLSLKVPRQLRPPPRP
;
A
#
# COMPACT_ATOMS: atom_id res chain seq x y z
N MET A 1 -12.48 8.13 -9.32
CA MET A 1 -13.58 8.95 -8.77
C MET A 1 -14.89 8.35 -9.28
N THR A 2 -15.73 7.76 -8.43
CA THR A 2 -16.93 7.05 -8.90
C THR A 2 -17.91 8.04 -9.56
N PRO A 3 -18.65 7.63 -10.60
CA PRO A 3 -19.59 8.49 -11.31
C PRO A 3 -20.69 9.08 -10.40
N SER A 4 -20.92 8.51 -9.22
CA SER A 4 -21.84 9.04 -8.21
C SER A 4 -21.35 10.36 -7.59
N LYS A 5 -20.05 10.50 -7.28
CA LYS A 5 -19.50 11.71 -6.65
C LYS A 5 -19.53 12.93 -7.58
N ALA A 6 -19.34 12.71 -8.88
CA ALA A 6 -19.44 13.77 -9.88
C ALA A 6 -20.88 14.28 -10.07
N ARG A 7 -21.90 13.40 -9.95
CA ARG A 7 -23.31 13.81 -10.00
C ARG A 7 -23.72 14.62 -8.77
N VAL A 8 -23.29 14.21 -7.58
CA VAL A 8 -23.57 14.95 -6.34
C VAL A 8 -22.95 16.34 -6.37
N LEU A 9 -21.73 16.47 -6.90
CA LEU A 9 -21.07 17.77 -7.05
C LEU A 9 -21.82 18.68 -8.02
N ARG A 10 -22.20 18.18 -9.21
CA ARG A 10 -23.00 18.95 -10.19
C ARG A 10 -24.35 19.37 -9.62
N PHE A 11 -25.00 18.49 -8.86
CA PHE A 11 -26.27 18.80 -8.20
C PHE A 11 -26.12 19.93 -7.18
N LEU A 12 -25.13 19.85 -6.29
CA LEU A 12 -24.85 20.90 -5.31
C LEU A 12 -24.51 22.24 -5.97
N THR A 13 -23.69 22.21 -7.03
CA THR A 13 -23.32 23.42 -7.78
C THR A 13 -24.56 24.07 -8.41
N CYS A 14 -25.45 23.25 -8.99
CA CYS A 14 -26.70 23.72 -9.59
C CYS A 14 -27.60 24.35 -8.53
N VAL A 15 -27.77 23.71 -7.36
CA VAL A 15 -28.59 24.23 -6.25
C VAL A 15 -28.06 25.57 -5.75
N THR A 16 -26.74 25.72 -5.57
CA THR A 16 -26.16 27.01 -5.14
C THR A 16 -26.35 28.12 -6.17
N VAL A 17 -26.18 27.82 -7.47
CA VAL A 17 -26.38 28.81 -8.53
C VAL A 17 -27.86 29.22 -8.62
N THR A 18 -28.78 28.25 -8.53
CA THR A 18 -30.22 28.55 -8.53
C THR A 18 -30.61 29.40 -7.31
N ALA A 19 -30.08 29.11 -6.11
CA ALA A 19 -30.34 29.90 -4.91
C ALA A 19 -29.82 31.34 -5.02
N ILE A 20 -28.67 31.55 -5.65
CA ILE A 20 -28.11 32.88 -5.93
C ILE A 20 -29.02 33.63 -6.92
N ILE A 21 -29.40 32.98 -8.03
CA ILE A 21 -30.26 33.59 -9.05
C ILE A 21 -31.62 33.99 -8.45
N VAL A 22 -32.24 33.11 -7.65
CA VAL A 22 -33.52 33.41 -6.98
C VAL A 22 -33.36 34.57 -6.01
N SER A 23 -32.28 34.62 -5.23
CA SER A 23 -32.02 35.73 -4.31
C SER A 23 -31.86 37.06 -5.05
N VAL A 24 -31.13 37.07 -6.18
CA VAL A 24 -30.95 38.27 -7.01
C VAL A 24 -32.26 38.71 -7.65
N ILE A 25 -33.06 37.78 -8.17
CA ILE A 25 -34.37 38.07 -8.78
C ILE A 25 -35.35 38.61 -7.72
N CYS A 26 -35.38 38.03 -6.52
CA CYS A 26 -36.23 38.52 -5.43
C CYS A 26 -35.85 39.93 -4.97
N ILE A 27 -34.55 40.29 -4.99
CA ILE A 27 -34.06 41.63 -4.67
C ILE A 27 -34.35 42.64 -5.80
N ALA A 28 -34.32 42.19 -7.06
CA ALA A 28 -34.53 43.03 -8.23
C ALA A 28 -36.01 43.23 -8.60
N SER A 29 -36.92 42.38 -8.09
CA SER A 29 -38.34 42.45 -8.41
C SER A 29 -38.99 43.75 -7.91
N PRO A 30 -39.57 44.58 -8.81
CA PRO A 30 -40.24 45.83 -8.43
C PRO A 30 -41.50 45.62 -7.58
N TRP A 31 -42.09 44.42 -7.58
CA TRP A 31 -43.21 44.05 -6.72
C TRP A 31 -42.86 44.17 -5.23
N PHE A 32 -41.61 43.83 -4.85
CA PHE A 32 -41.16 43.92 -3.46
C PHE A 32 -40.97 45.38 -2.98
N ARG A 33 -40.83 46.34 -3.91
CA ARG A 33 -40.72 47.77 -3.59
C ARG A 33 -42.07 48.44 -3.32
N SER A 34 -43.18 47.89 -3.81
CA SER A 34 -44.48 48.56 -3.78
C SER A 34 -45.26 48.37 -2.46
N GLU A 35 -45.07 47.26 -1.74
CA GLU A 35 -45.78 47.01 -0.47
C GLU A 35 -45.15 47.71 0.76
N CYS A 36 -43.93 48.23 0.65
CA CYS A 36 -43.23 48.87 1.78
C CYS A 36 -43.59 50.35 2.01
N ILE A 37 -44.56 50.92 1.28
CA ILE A 37 -44.86 52.35 1.32
C ILE A 37 -46.04 52.70 2.27
N HIS A 38 -46.87 51.73 2.67
CA HIS A 38 -48.07 52.02 3.48
C HIS A 38 -48.04 51.59 4.96
N LEU A 39 -46.95 51.00 5.45
CA LEU A 39 -46.79 50.70 6.89
C LEU A 39 -45.77 51.66 7.52
N GLY A 40 -46.26 52.54 8.38
CA GLY A 40 -45.48 53.58 9.04
C GLY A 40 -44.27 53.06 9.84
N GLY A 41 -43.14 53.75 9.64
CA GLY A 41 -42.20 54.12 10.71
C GLY A 41 -41.15 53.12 11.17
N THR A 42 -41.42 51.82 11.28
CA THR A 42 -40.54 50.94 12.09
C THR A 42 -40.14 49.60 11.45
N VAL A 43 -40.61 49.29 10.24
CA VAL A 43 -40.33 47.99 9.59
C VAL A 43 -39.18 48.05 8.57
N ARG A 44 -38.72 49.25 8.17
CA ARG A 44 -37.69 49.43 7.13
C ARG A 44 -36.28 48.98 7.50
N THR A 45 -35.99 48.78 8.79
CA THR A 45 -34.65 48.39 9.28
C THR A 45 -34.48 46.88 9.50
N SER A 46 -35.56 46.09 9.51
CA SER A 46 -35.47 44.64 9.71
C SER A 46 -35.20 43.89 8.39
N LEU A 47 -35.77 44.36 7.28
CA LEU A 47 -35.66 43.70 5.97
C LEU A 47 -34.26 43.84 5.33
N THR A 48 -33.59 44.97 5.57
CA THR A 48 -32.21 45.17 5.13
C THR A 48 -31.26 44.24 5.86
N ARG A 49 -31.46 44.00 7.16
CA ARG A 49 -30.61 43.08 7.94
C ARG A 49 -30.66 41.64 7.42
N GLY A 50 -31.84 41.14 7.06
CA GLY A 50 -32.00 39.77 6.53
C GLY A 50 -31.23 39.50 5.22
N THR A 51 -31.23 40.46 4.30
CA THR A 51 -30.51 40.35 3.02
C THR A 51 -28.99 40.40 3.18
N TRP A 52 -28.48 41.14 4.16
CA TRP A 52 -27.05 41.12 4.49
C TRP A 52 -26.59 39.77 5.05
N TYR A 53 -27.39 39.12 5.91
CA TYR A 53 -27.05 37.80 6.45
C TYR A 53 -27.05 36.70 5.38
N THR A 54 -28.00 36.70 4.46
CA THR A 54 -28.03 35.71 3.36
C THR A 54 -26.87 35.92 2.40
N ALA A 55 -26.55 37.16 2.03
CA ALA A 55 -25.38 37.47 1.20
C ALA A 55 -24.06 37.04 1.88
N LEU A 56 -23.92 37.28 3.18
CA LEU A 56 -22.74 36.89 3.95
C LEU A 56 -22.61 35.36 4.05
N LEU A 57 -23.72 34.64 4.24
CA LEU A 57 -23.72 33.17 4.28
C LEU A 57 -23.36 32.57 2.91
N VAL A 58 -23.90 33.10 1.82
CA VAL A 58 -23.53 32.68 0.45
C VAL A 58 -22.04 32.95 0.18
N PHE A 59 -21.54 34.12 0.58
CA PHE A 59 -20.13 34.44 0.43
C PHE A 59 -19.22 33.52 1.27
N ALA A 60 -19.59 33.26 2.54
CA ALA A 60 -18.85 32.37 3.43
C ALA A 60 -18.83 30.92 2.91
N THR A 61 -19.95 30.42 2.39
CA THR A 61 -20.02 29.08 1.77
C THR A 61 -19.20 28.99 0.49
N PHE A 62 -19.21 30.02 -0.36
CA PHE A 62 -18.36 30.10 -1.54
C PHE A 62 -16.87 30.13 -1.17
N LEU A 63 -16.47 30.91 -0.16
CA LEU A 63 -15.09 30.93 0.34
C LEU A 63 -14.67 29.57 0.91
N ALA A 64 -15.52 28.95 1.73
CA ALA A 64 -15.25 27.62 2.27
C ALA A 64 -15.07 26.58 1.16
N PHE A 65 -15.93 26.61 0.13
CA PHE A 65 -15.81 25.72 -1.01
C PHE A 65 -14.54 25.98 -1.83
N SER A 66 -14.18 27.25 -2.05
CA SER A 66 -12.96 27.64 -2.76
C SER A 66 -11.70 27.20 -1.99
N LEU A 67 -11.66 27.39 -0.68
CA LEU A 67 -10.56 26.93 0.18
C LEU A 67 -10.44 25.40 0.20
N VAL A 68 -11.56 24.67 0.23
CA VAL A 68 -11.56 23.21 0.10
C VAL A 68 -11.09 22.79 -1.30
N GLY A 69 -11.47 23.52 -2.34
CA GLY A 69 -11.01 23.30 -3.72
C GLY A 69 -9.51 23.49 -3.87
N GLU A 70 -8.95 24.57 -3.32
CA GLU A 70 -7.51 24.84 -3.32
C GLU A 70 -6.72 23.81 -2.52
N ARG A 71 -7.20 23.41 -1.32
CA ARG A 71 -6.57 22.33 -0.55
C ARG A 71 -6.54 21.03 -1.35
N ARG A 72 -7.65 20.67 -1.99
CA ARG A 72 -7.72 19.46 -2.85
C ARG A 72 -6.79 19.56 -4.06
N ARG A 73 -6.64 20.74 -4.67
CA ARG A 73 -5.68 20.96 -5.77
C ARG A 73 -4.24 20.79 -5.29
N ARG A 74 -3.86 21.40 -4.15
CA ARG A 74 -2.52 21.24 -3.56
C ARG A 74 -2.24 19.79 -3.19
N GLU A 75 -3.17 19.10 -2.54
CA GLU A 75 -3.05 17.67 -2.22
C GLU A 75 -2.90 16.81 -3.50
N PHE A 76 -3.57 17.20 -4.59
CA PHE A 76 -3.47 16.49 -5.86
C PHE A 76 -2.11 16.74 -6.54
N GLU A 77 -1.66 17.99 -6.61
CA GLU A 77 -0.34 18.38 -7.14
C GLU A 77 0.79 17.76 -6.32
N GLU A 78 0.67 17.72 -5.00
CA GLU A 78 1.61 17.05 -4.08
C GLU A 78 1.63 15.54 -4.35
N ARG A 79 0.46 14.89 -4.49
CA ARG A 79 0.37 13.46 -4.86
C ARG A 79 0.94 13.17 -6.26
N GLU A 80 0.76 14.06 -7.24
CA GLU A 80 1.34 13.91 -8.57
C GLU A 80 2.86 14.13 -8.57
N GLY A 81 3.35 15.10 -7.79
CA GLY A 81 4.77 15.32 -7.54
C GLY A 81 5.41 14.11 -6.87
N ASP A 82 4.77 13.57 -5.84
CA ASP A 82 5.19 12.35 -5.13
C ASP A 82 5.18 11.13 -6.05
N ARG A 83 4.20 11.03 -6.96
CA ARG A 83 4.10 9.97 -7.96
C ARG A 83 5.20 10.05 -9.02
N ALA A 84 5.46 11.24 -9.56
CA ALA A 84 6.54 11.45 -10.51
C ALA A 84 7.90 11.14 -9.86
N TRP A 85 8.07 11.58 -8.62
CA TRP A 85 9.23 11.29 -7.81
C TRP A 85 9.39 9.79 -7.52
N PHE A 86 8.32 9.12 -7.09
CA PHE A 86 8.30 7.66 -6.89
C PHE A 86 8.79 6.92 -8.12
N ASN A 87 8.17 7.21 -9.27
CA ASN A 87 8.52 6.58 -10.54
C ASN A 87 9.98 6.83 -10.86
N TRP A 88 10.47 8.06 -10.70
CA TRP A 88 11.86 8.37 -11.00
C TRP A 88 12.86 7.61 -10.12
N VAL A 89 12.58 7.44 -8.83
CA VAL A 89 13.44 6.68 -7.91
C VAL A 89 13.44 5.19 -8.22
N TRP A 90 12.25 4.62 -8.42
CA TRP A 90 12.05 3.18 -8.55
C TRP A 90 12.16 2.67 -10.00
N ASP A 91 12.17 3.53 -11.02
CA ASP A 91 12.36 3.17 -12.44
C ASP A 91 13.83 2.94 -12.81
N SER A 92 14.57 2.26 -11.93
CA SER A 92 15.94 1.85 -12.26
C SER A 92 15.91 0.67 -13.23
N PRO A 93 16.74 0.66 -14.29
CA PRO A 93 16.85 -0.48 -15.21
C PRO A 93 17.75 -1.60 -14.67
N ARG A 94 18.26 -1.50 -13.43
CA ARG A 94 19.20 -2.46 -12.85
C ARG A 94 18.62 -3.15 -11.61
N TRP A 95 18.53 -4.48 -11.65
CA TRP A 95 18.02 -5.30 -10.53
C TRP A 95 18.76 -5.05 -9.22
N ILE A 96 20.09 -4.98 -9.24
CA ILE A 96 20.91 -4.67 -8.06
C ILE A 96 20.51 -3.33 -7.41
N VAL A 97 20.10 -2.33 -8.20
CA VAL A 97 19.66 -1.04 -7.67
C VAL A 97 18.28 -1.17 -7.04
N VAL A 98 17.35 -1.88 -7.68
CA VAL A 98 16.02 -2.16 -7.15
C VAL A 98 16.11 -2.93 -5.83
N ALA A 99 16.93 -3.98 -5.77
CA ALA A 99 17.18 -4.74 -4.54
C ALA A 99 17.77 -3.86 -3.43
N GLY A 100 18.73 -2.99 -3.75
CA GLY A 100 19.26 -2.04 -2.78
C GLY A 100 18.23 -0.98 -2.34
N LEU A 101 17.32 -0.54 -3.22
CA LEU A 101 16.21 0.34 -2.83
C LEU A 101 15.24 -0.39 -1.89
N CYS A 102 14.96 -1.68 -2.14
CA CYS A 102 14.22 -2.52 -1.20
C CYS A 102 14.93 -2.62 0.16
N GLU A 103 16.24 -2.82 0.19
CA GLU A 103 17.01 -2.85 1.45
C GLU A 103 16.90 -1.50 2.19
N LEU A 104 17.03 -0.37 1.49
CA LEU A 104 16.85 0.96 2.09
C LEU A 104 15.42 1.17 2.61
N PHE A 105 14.41 0.65 1.91
CA PHE A 105 13.03 0.67 2.37
C PHE A 105 12.84 -0.14 3.65
N LEU A 106 13.36 -1.38 3.71
CA LEU A 106 13.32 -2.21 4.91
C LEU A 106 13.95 -1.48 6.10
N LEU A 107 15.06 -0.78 5.88
CA LEU A 107 15.78 -0.03 6.92
C LEU A 107 15.14 1.33 7.26
N LYS A 108 13.93 1.63 6.75
CA LYS A 108 13.23 2.93 6.93
C LYS A 108 14.02 4.15 6.46
N ALA A 109 15.00 3.95 5.58
CA ALA A 109 15.79 5.04 5.00
C ALA A 109 15.09 5.70 3.81
N VAL A 110 14.26 4.92 3.12
CA VAL A 110 13.30 5.40 2.13
C VAL A 110 11.91 5.13 2.71
N PRO A 111 11.08 6.16 2.94
CA PRO A 111 9.81 5.99 3.64
C PRO A 111 8.69 5.43 2.76
N PHE A 112 8.96 5.20 1.47
CA PHE A 112 7.99 4.74 0.49
C PHE A 112 8.56 3.61 -0.36
N GLY A 113 7.67 2.75 -0.84
CA GLY A 113 7.98 1.67 -1.77
C GLY A 113 6.73 1.27 -2.54
N PHE A 114 6.87 0.26 -3.38
CA PHE A 114 5.78 -0.25 -4.21
C PHE A 114 4.81 -1.16 -3.46
N TRP A 115 5.10 -1.52 -2.20
CA TRP A 115 4.18 -2.29 -1.37
C TRP A 115 2.93 -1.50 -0.99
N GLY A 116 1.83 -2.22 -0.73
CA GLY A 116 0.67 -1.68 -0.03
C GLY A 116 1.05 -1.14 1.36
N ALA A 117 0.19 -0.32 1.97
CA ALA A 117 0.51 0.32 3.24
C ALA A 117 0.68 -0.68 4.39
N ALA A 118 -0.14 -1.74 4.43
CA ALA A 118 -0.04 -2.79 5.44
C ALA A 118 1.20 -3.66 5.19
N GLU A 119 1.41 -4.08 3.94
CA GLU A 119 2.52 -4.91 3.50
C GLU A 119 3.86 -4.21 3.76
N GLY A 120 3.97 -2.94 3.37
CA GLY A 120 5.16 -2.13 3.60
C GLY A 120 5.49 -1.97 5.09
N ARG A 121 4.49 -1.66 5.92
CA ARG A 121 4.67 -1.57 7.39
C ARG A 121 5.15 -2.89 7.97
N SER A 122 4.54 -4.01 7.56
CA SER A 122 4.88 -5.35 8.04
C SER A 122 6.37 -5.68 7.86
N LEU A 123 6.95 -5.27 6.73
CA LEU A 123 8.37 -5.46 6.44
C LEU A 123 9.28 -4.49 7.21
N GLN A 124 8.87 -3.23 7.35
CA GLN A 124 9.66 -2.20 8.05
C GLN A 124 9.68 -2.38 9.56
N GLU A 125 8.59 -2.87 10.14
CA GLU A 125 8.43 -3.09 11.58
C GLU A 125 8.99 -4.45 12.04
N TRP A 126 9.33 -5.33 11.10
CA TRP A 126 9.94 -6.63 11.41
C TRP A 126 11.22 -6.47 12.28
N PRO A 127 11.31 -7.11 13.46
CA PRO A 127 12.31 -6.79 14.47
C PRO A 127 13.74 -7.13 14.02
N ASN A 128 13.94 -8.25 13.32
CA ASN A 128 15.25 -8.68 12.82
C ASN A 128 15.22 -8.81 11.31
N LYS A 129 15.87 -7.85 10.63
CA LYS A 129 15.88 -7.76 9.16
C LYS A 129 17.02 -8.55 8.50
N ASN A 130 17.85 -9.28 9.26
CA ASN A 130 19.04 -9.93 8.70
C ASN A 130 18.69 -10.95 7.61
N HIS A 131 17.71 -11.83 7.85
CA HIS A 131 17.26 -12.79 6.85
C HIS A 131 16.60 -12.11 5.65
N LEU A 132 15.74 -11.11 5.87
CA LEU A 132 15.12 -10.35 4.78
C LEU A 132 16.16 -9.67 3.88
N ARG A 133 17.23 -9.11 4.47
CA ARG A 133 18.34 -8.50 3.74
C ARG A 133 19.15 -9.52 2.96
N ARG A 134 19.38 -10.70 3.54
CA ARG A 134 20.08 -11.80 2.88
C ARG A 134 19.27 -12.35 1.69
N LEU A 135 17.98 -12.58 1.89
CA LEU A 135 17.04 -12.95 0.83
C LEU A 135 17.05 -11.95 -0.33
N LEU A 136 17.07 -10.63 -0.03
CA LEU A 136 17.21 -9.61 -1.07
C LEU A 136 18.50 -9.77 -1.87
N ARG A 137 19.63 -10.10 -1.25
CA ARG A 137 20.91 -10.33 -1.95
C ARG A 137 20.91 -11.60 -2.78
N MET A 138 20.14 -12.60 -2.37
CA MET A 138 19.82 -13.81 -3.13
C MET A 138 18.81 -13.54 -4.26
N GLY A 139 18.37 -12.30 -4.50
CA GLY A 139 17.38 -11.99 -5.54
C GLY A 139 15.92 -12.28 -5.17
N ILE A 140 15.66 -12.68 -3.93
CA ILE A 140 14.33 -12.97 -3.41
C ILE A 140 13.76 -11.69 -2.78
N ILE A 141 12.63 -11.21 -3.27
CA ILE A 141 12.05 -9.93 -2.83
C ILE A 141 10.91 -10.18 -1.84
N PRO A 142 11.07 -9.80 -0.56
CA PRO A 142 9.98 -9.86 0.42
C PRO A 142 8.81 -8.97 -0.01
N LEU A 143 7.60 -9.49 0.07
CA LEU A 143 6.36 -8.76 -0.24
C LEU A 143 5.55 -8.49 1.02
N HIS A 144 5.43 -9.47 1.92
CA HIS A 144 4.67 -9.34 3.16
C HIS A 144 5.20 -10.33 4.19
N ILE A 145 5.23 -9.94 5.46
CA ILE A 145 5.56 -10.83 6.57
C ILE A 145 4.65 -10.57 7.76
N GLN A 146 4.15 -11.64 8.37
CA GLN A 146 3.31 -11.59 9.56
C GLN A 146 3.82 -12.60 10.56
N GLU A 147 4.05 -12.15 11.80
CA GLU A 147 4.29 -13.05 12.92
C GLU A 147 2.97 -13.74 13.29
N GLY A 148 3.02 -15.03 13.56
CA GLY A 148 1.91 -15.72 14.19
C GLY A 148 1.83 -15.45 15.69
N GLY A 149 0.79 -15.92 16.35
CA GLY A 149 0.61 -15.77 17.79
C GLY A 149 -0.59 -14.90 18.15
N LEU A 150 -0.74 -14.67 19.45
CA LEU A 150 -1.74 -13.76 19.99
C LEU A 150 -1.15 -12.36 20.13
N GLU A 151 -1.86 -11.36 19.65
CA GLU A 151 -1.47 -9.95 19.72
C GLU A 151 -2.68 -9.11 20.16
N THR A 152 -2.44 -8.14 21.03
CA THR A 152 -3.42 -7.08 21.34
C THR A 152 -2.84 -5.76 20.87
N ARG A 153 -3.55 -5.05 20.00
CA ARG A 153 -3.16 -3.75 19.45
C ARG A 153 -4.25 -2.70 19.64
N ASN A 154 -3.84 -1.43 19.71
CA ASN A 154 -4.75 -0.28 19.70
C ASN A 154 -4.80 0.26 18.26
N GLU A 155 -5.98 0.27 17.67
CA GLU A 155 -6.25 0.79 16.33
C GLU A 155 -6.69 2.27 16.38
N GLU A 156 -6.55 2.96 15.26
CA GLU A 156 -6.96 4.36 15.14
C GLU A 156 -8.44 4.53 15.54
N GLY A 157 -8.71 5.50 16.42
CA GLY A 157 -10.03 5.70 17.00
C GLY A 157 -10.22 5.10 18.40
N GLY A 158 -9.16 4.56 19.01
CA GLY A 158 -9.15 4.11 20.40
C GLY A 158 -9.77 2.72 20.61
N TRP A 159 -9.94 1.95 19.53
CA TRP A 159 -10.39 0.57 19.58
C TRP A 159 -9.22 -0.34 19.88
N TYR A 160 -9.42 -1.30 20.76
CA TYR A 160 -8.48 -2.40 20.98
C TYR A 160 -8.92 -3.60 20.16
N VAL A 161 -7.96 -4.30 19.59
CA VAL A 161 -8.15 -5.55 18.85
C VAL A 161 -7.22 -6.59 19.45
N GLN A 162 -7.79 -7.67 19.98
CA GLN A 162 -7.05 -8.87 20.36
C GLN A 162 -7.28 -9.93 19.30
N SER A 163 -6.21 -10.42 18.69
CA SER A 163 -6.31 -11.39 17.63
C SER A 163 -5.26 -12.48 17.71
N LYS A 164 -5.61 -13.64 17.18
CA LYS A 164 -4.74 -14.77 16.91
C LYS A 164 -4.42 -14.74 15.43
N LYS A 165 -3.14 -14.58 15.12
CA LYS A 165 -2.61 -14.47 13.76
C LYS A 165 -1.88 -15.74 13.38
N GLN A 166 -2.07 -16.17 12.16
CA GLN A 166 -1.27 -17.20 11.54
C GLN A 166 0.01 -16.55 10.99
N ALA A 167 1.16 -17.18 11.23
CA ALA A 167 2.40 -16.69 10.63
C ALA A 167 2.33 -16.86 9.11
N CYS A 168 2.65 -15.81 8.35
CA CYS A 168 2.76 -15.90 6.90
C CYS A 168 3.92 -15.08 6.36
N PHE A 169 4.46 -15.53 5.23
CA PHE A 169 5.53 -14.83 4.54
C PHE A 169 5.34 -14.97 3.03
N SER A 170 5.04 -13.86 2.36
CA SER A 170 4.90 -13.76 0.91
C SER A 170 6.15 -13.10 0.33
N PHE A 171 6.71 -13.69 -0.71
CA PHE A 171 7.90 -13.20 -1.40
C PHE A 171 7.86 -13.55 -2.88
N MET A 172 8.65 -12.83 -3.66
CA MET A 172 8.77 -13.03 -5.10
C MET A 172 10.15 -13.61 -5.43
N VAL A 173 10.17 -14.61 -6.31
CA VAL A 173 11.39 -15.16 -6.89
C VAL A 173 11.43 -14.93 -8.42
N PRO A 174 12.62 -14.81 -9.02
CA PRO A 174 12.79 -14.81 -10.47
C PRO A 174 12.32 -16.12 -11.12
N ASP A 175 11.82 -16.08 -12.35
CA ASP A 175 11.25 -17.24 -13.07
C ASP A 175 12.04 -17.58 -14.36
N GLU A 176 11.85 -18.81 -14.87
CA GLU A 176 12.73 -19.51 -15.83
C GLU A 176 12.89 -18.89 -17.20
N THR A 177 11.88 -18.17 -17.65
CA THR A 177 11.60 -18.01 -19.07
C THR A 177 12.36 -16.87 -19.74
N GLU A 178 13.31 -16.26 -19.03
CA GLU A 178 14.14 -15.15 -19.53
C GLU A 178 15.64 -15.41 -19.48
N ALA A 179 16.11 -16.63 -19.18
CA ALA A 179 17.52 -16.94 -19.34
C ALA A 179 17.95 -16.70 -20.80
N ARG A 180 18.58 -15.55 -21.07
CA ARG A 180 19.12 -15.22 -22.40
C ARG A 180 20.52 -15.81 -22.60
N ASN A 181 21.11 -16.33 -21.53
CA ASN A 181 22.45 -16.89 -21.46
C ASN A 181 22.53 -17.98 -20.37
N GLU A 182 23.47 -18.92 -20.53
CA GLU A 182 23.60 -20.12 -19.69
C GLU A 182 23.69 -19.82 -18.19
N HIS A 183 24.45 -18.78 -17.81
CA HIS A 183 24.56 -18.35 -16.40
C HIS A 183 23.22 -17.88 -15.79
N GLN A 184 22.30 -17.37 -16.59
CA GLN A 184 20.95 -17.05 -16.11
C GLN A 184 20.11 -18.32 -15.95
N LEU A 185 20.33 -19.32 -16.81
CA LEU A 185 19.62 -20.59 -16.79
C LEU A 185 19.95 -21.39 -15.52
N ASP A 186 21.24 -21.50 -15.17
CA ASP A 186 21.68 -22.21 -13.96
C ASP A 186 21.05 -21.61 -12.70
N ARG A 187 21.05 -20.27 -12.60
CA ARG A 187 20.43 -19.56 -11.47
C ARG A 187 18.94 -19.77 -11.38
N ILE A 188 18.30 -19.76 -12.52
CA ILE A 188 16.88 -20.05 -12.64
C ILE A 188 16.58 -21.45 -12.10
N LEU A 189 17.36 -22.47 -12.47
CA LEU A 189 17.19 -23.83 -11.98
C LEU A 189 17.25 -23.90 -10.45
N LEU A 190 18.18 -23.15 -9.84
CA LEU A 190 18.26 -23.03 -8.38
C LEU A 190 16.99 -22.44 -7.76
N TYR A 191 16.36 -21.43 -8.37
CA TYR A 191 15.09 -20.90 -7.86
C TYR A 191 13.93 -21.89 -8.01
N ASN A 192 13.90 -22.71 -9.06
CA ASN A 192 12.89 -23.76 -9.17
C ASN A 192 13.12 -24.86 -8.15
N ASP A 193 14.38 -25.20 -7.88
CA ASP A 193 14.72 -26.18 -6.85
C ASP A 193 14.39 -25.64 -5.46
N LEU A 194 14.59 -24.35 -5.21
CA LEU A 194 14.06 -23.65 -4.03
C LEU A 194 12.53 -23.77 -3.96
N VAL A 195 11.79 -23.44 -5.02
CA VAL A 195 10.32 -23.56 -5.03
C VAL A 195 9.88 -25.01 -4.78
N LYS A 196 10.56 -26.00 -5.38
CA LYS A 196 10.30 -27.43 -5.11
C LYS A 196 10.62 -27.80 -3.66
N ALA A 197 11.71 -27.30 -3.09
CA ALA A 197 12.11 -27.56 -1.71
C ALA A 197 11.10 -26.96 -0.72
N ILE A 198 10.66 -25.73 -0.96
CA ILE A 198 9.59 -25.08 -0.19
C ILE A 198 8.31 -25.91 -0.27
N ARG A 199 7.91 -26.38 -1.46
CA ARG A 199 6.71 -27.21 -1.61
C ARG A 199 6.79 -28.56 -0.89
N ARG A 200 7.95 -29.22 -0.91
CA ARG A 200 8.17 -30.50 -0.23
C ARG A 200 8.31 -30.39 1.28
N ASN A 201 8.31 -29.16 1.83
CA ASN A 201 8.76 -28.87 3.19
C ASN A 201 8.36 -29.94 4.22
N GLY A 202 9.34 -30.41 5.00
CA GLY A 202 9.11 -31.40 6.06
C GLY A 202 8.52 -30.80 7.34
N ARG A 203 8.26 -29.48 7.37
CA ARG A 203 7.80 -28.75 8.57
C ARG A 203 6.27 -28.61 8.66
N GLY A 204 5.53 -29.13 7.68
CA GLY A 204 4.07 -29.01 7.63
C GLY A 204 3.59 -27.57 7.38
N TYR A 205 4.46 -26.71 6.87
CA TYR A 205 4.08 -25.38 6.43
C TYR A 205 3.31 -25.48 5.13
N ARG A 206 2.33 -24.60 5.00
CA ARG A 206 1.50 -24.50 3.82
C ARG A 206 2.16 -23.57 2.83
N VAL A 207 2.10 -23.91 1.56
CA VAL A 207 2.82 -23.18 0.51
C VAL A 207 1.87 -22.93 -0.65
N CYS A 208 1.58 -21.66 -0.90
CA CYS A 208 0.88 -21.24 -2.10
C CYS A 208 1.91 -20.69 -3.08
N VAL A 209 1.87 -21.17 -4.32
CA VAL A 209 2.69 -20.66 -5.42
C VAL A 209 1.77 -20.11 -6.50
N SER A 210 1.87 -18.82 -6.77
CA SER A 210 1.14 -18.15 -7.85
C SER A 210 2.11 -17.71 -8.95
N LYS A 211 1.72 -17.99 -10.20
CA LYS A 211 2.47 -17.60 -11.39
C LYS A 211 1.50 -16.93 -12.38
N ARG A 212 1.87 -15.74 -12.86
CA ARG A 212 1.10 -15.05 -13.91
C ARG A 212 1.51 -15.60 -15.27
N LEU A 213 0.55 -16.11 -16.04
CA LEU A 213 0.82 -16.73 -17.34
C LEU A 213 0.79 -15.69 -18.48
N ARG A 214 1.52 -16.00 -19.56
CA ARG A 214 1.74 -15.14 -20.74
C ARG A 214 0.47 -14.58 -21.40
N ASN A 215 -0.67 -15.26 -21.24
CA ASN A 215 -1.91 -14.93 -21.96
C ASN A 215 -2.87 -14.05 -21.17
N GLY A 216 -2.44 -13.44 -20.06
CA GLY A 216 -3.33 -12.65 -19.20
C GLY A 216 -4.40 -13.50 -18.49
N SER A 217 -4.26 -14.83 -18.52
CA SER A 217 -5.05 -15.71 -17.67
C SER A 217 -4.77 -15.42 -16.21
N SER A 218 -5.83 -15.45 -15.40
CA SER A 218 -5.75 -15.28 -13.95
C SER A 218 -4.64 -16.17 -13.39
N PRO A 219 -3.84 -15.68 -12.41
CA PRO A 219 -2.74 -16.44 -11.84
C PRO A 219 -3.23 -17.84 -11.49
N ARG A 220 -2.62 -18.87 -12.08
CA ARG A 220 -3.08 -20.24 -11.84
C ARG A 220 -2.45 -20.69 -10.53
N PRO A 221 -3.26 -21.05 -9.52
CA PRO A 221 -2.73 -21.71 -8.34
C PRO A 221 -2.13 -23.03 -8.78
N LEU A 222 -0.90 -23.32 -8.34
CA LEU A 222 -0.33 -24.64 -8.56
C LEU A 222 -0.88 -25.69 -7.57
N GLU A 223 -1.54 -25.25 -6.51
CA GLU A 223 -2.16 -26.09 -5.46
C GLU A 223 -3.54 -25.54 -5.09
N PRO A 224 -4.49 -26.42 -4.66
CA PRO A 224 -5.84 -25.99 -4.36
C PRO A 224 -5.87 -24.97 -3.20
N PRO A 225 -6.76 -23.98 -3.25
CA PRO A 225 -6.98 -23.07 -2.12
C PRO A 225 -7.33 -23.84 -0.85
N ARG A 226 -7.07 -23.20 0.29
CA ARG A 226 -7.65 -23.55 1.60
C ARG A 226 -9.15 -23.85 1.45
N ASP A 227 -9.69 -24.75 2.27
CA ASP A 227 -11.11 -24.70 2.57
C ASP A 227 -11.42 -23.31 3.11
N GLY A 228 -12.48 -22.67 2.60
CA GLY A 228 -12.81 -21.27 2.91
C GLY A 228 -13.09 -20.99 4.40
N ASP A 229 -13.18 -22.04 5.22
CA ASP A 229 -13.47 -21.99 6.65
C ASP A 229 -12.27 -21.66 7.52
N GLU A 230 -11.08 -21.61 6.95
CA GLU A 230 -9.89 -21.34 7.73
C GLU A 230 -9.34 -19.91 7.49
N HIS A 231 -8.99 -19.20 8.56
CA HIS A 231 -8.72 -17.76 8.55
C HIS A 231 -7.26 -17.43 8.88
N LEU A 232 -6.78 -16.24 8.45
CA LEU A 232 -5.43 -15.74 8.76
C LEU A 232 -5.37 -15.02 10.10
N GLU A 233 -6.44 -14.30 10.43
CA GLU A 233 -6.57 -13.56 11.67
C GLU A 233 -7.99 -13.69 12.19
N VAL A 234 -8.10 -14.20 13.41
CA VAL A 234 -9.37 -14.33 14.15
C VAL A 234 -9.20 -13.63 15.47
N GLY A 235 -10.17 -12.85 15.89
CA GLY A 235 -10.08 -12.10 17.14
C GLY A 235 -11.30 -11.28 17.44
N ALA A 236 -11.20 -10.43 18.43
CA ALA A 236 -12.28 -9.55 18.83
C ALA A 236 -11.81 -8.10 18.92
N SER A 237 -12.75 -7.18 18.69
CA SER A 237 -12.53 -5.74 18.80
C SER A 237 -13.42 -5.14 19.89
N SER A 238 -12.88 -4.23 20.70
CA SER A 238 -13.66 -3.47 21.68
C SER A 238 -13.05 -2.10 21.98
N TRP A 239 -13.88 -1.14 22.37
CA TRP A 239 -13.45 0.18 22.83
C TRP A 239 -12.67 0.15 24.16
N THR A 240 -12.77 -0.94 24.94
CA THR A 240 -11.99 -1.17 26.16
C THR A 240 -11.24 -2.49 26.10
N GLU A 241 -9.94 -2.47 26.36
CA GLU A 241 -9.09 -3.65 26.39
C GLU A 241 -9.59 -4.73 27.36
N LEU A 242 -10.07 -4.33 28.54
CA LEU A 242 -10.58 -5.22 29.58
C LEU A 242 -11.79 -6.06 29.15
N SER A 243 -12.53 -5.62 28.13
CA SER A 243 -13.72 -6.32 27.67
C SER A 243 -13.45 -7.32 26.55
N LEU A 244 -12.24 -7.31 25.95
CA LEU A 244 -11.86 -8.21 24.85
C LEU A 244 -12.07 -9.70 25.17
N PRO A 245 -11.71 -10.20 26.36
CA PRO A 245 -11.88 -11.63 26.67
C PRO A 245 -13.34 -12.12 26.69
N PHE A 246 -14.30 -11.19 26.74
CA PHE A 246 -15.74 -11.50 26.77
C PHE A 246 -16.42 -11.34 25.40
N GLN A 247 -15.71 -10.77 24.42
CA GLN A 247 -16.24 -10.62 23.06
C GLN A 247 -16.11 -11.92 22.29
N LYS A 248 -17.04 -12.15 21.36
CA LYS A 248 -16.96 -13.30 20.47
C LYS A 248 -15.89 -13.05 19.41
N ASP A 249 -15.02 -14.02 19.20
CA ASP A 249 -14.07 -14.02 18.10
C ASP A 249 -14.81 -13.92 16.75
N THR A 250 -14.38 -12.98 15.92
CA THR A 250 -14.79 -12.77 14.54
C THR A 250 -13.59 -12.92 13.61
N VAL A 251 -13.88 -13.16 12.33
CA VAL A 251 -12.84 -13.20 11.29
C VAL A 251 -12.42 -11.77 11.01
N LEU A 252 -11.18 -11.43 11.35
CA LEU A 252 -10.60 -10.12 11.09
C LEU A 252 -9.90 -10.10 9.73
N GLN A 253 -9.30 -11.22 9.35
CA GLN A 253 -8.68 -11.41 8.05
C GLN A 253 -8.95 -12.82 7.53
N GLU A 254 -9.67 -12.89 6.40
CA GLU A 254 -9.86 -14.14 5.67
C GLU A 254 -8.52 -14.64 5.12
N ALA A 255 -8.39 -15.96 4.96
CA ALA A 255 -7.27 -16.50 4.23
C ALA A 255 -7.27 -15.93 2.81
N LYS A 256 -6.15 -15.33 2.42
CA LYS A 256 -5.89 -15.12 0.99
C LYS A 256 -5.82 -16.51 0.39
N GLY A 257 -6.85 -16.87 -0.38
CA GLY A 257 -6.98 -18.20 -0.97
C GLY A 257 -5.88 -18.49 -1.99
N SER A 258 -6.26 -19.16 -3.08
CA SER A 258 -5.30 -19.69 -4.04
C SER A 258 -4.54 -18.65 -4.88
N GLN A 259 -4.78 -17.35 -4.68
CA GLN A 259 -4.20 -16.29 -5.49
C GLN A 259 -3.75 -15.12 -4.61
N ASP A 260 -2.53 -15.21 -4.06
CA ASP A 260 -1.78 -13.98 -3.80
C ASP A 260 -1.42 -13.40 -5.17
N VAL A 261 -2.17 -12.37 -5.58
CA VAL A 261 -1.90 -11.62 -6.79
C VAL A 261 -0.90 -10.52 -6.43
N PHE A 262 0.14 -10.35 -7.24
CA PHE A 262 1.17 -9.33 -6.98
C PHE A 262 0.54 -7.95 -6.80
N GLU A 263 -0.47 -7.66 -7.62
CA GLU A 263 -1.28 -6.45 -7.60
C GLU A 263 -2.01 -6.23 -6.27
N ASP A 264 -2.33 -7.27 -5.51
CA ASP A 264 -2.99 -7.15 -4.19
C ASP A 264 -1.99 -6.81 -3.08
N LEU A 265 -0.70 -7.11 -3.29
CA LEU A 265 0.38 -6.87 -2.33
C LEU A 265 1.12 -5.56 -2.61
N THR A 266 0.82 -4.92 -3.73
CA THR A 266 1.54 -3.74 -4.23
C THR A 266 0.59 -2.61 -4.57
N LYS A 267 1.10 -1.38 -4.52
CA LYS A 267 0.38 -0.21 -5.03
C LYS A 267 0.30 -0.28 -6.54
N GLU A 268 -0.59 0.53 -7.13
CA GLU A 268 -0.71 0.70 -8.58
C GLU A 268 0.62 1.06 -9.28
N GLN A 269 1.61 1.55 -8.53
CA GLN A 269 2.93 1.93 -9.04
C GLN A 269 3.99 0.94 -8.58
N VAL A 270 4.53 0.23 -9.56
CA VAL A 270 5.52 -0.82 -9.37
C VAL A 270 6.72 -0.50 -10.28
N PRO A 271 7.97 -0.71 -9.82
CA PRO A 271 9.16 -0.53 -10.65
C PRO A 271 9.02 -1.20 -12.02
N ARG A 272 9.43 -0.52 -13.09
CA ARG A 272 9.35 -1.13 -14.44
C ARG A 272 10.15 -2.40 -14.57
N LEU A 273 11.23 -2.59 -13.81
CA LEU A 273 11.94 -3.88 -13.82
C LEU A 273 11.09 -5.03 -13.30
N LEU A 274 10.22 -4.76 -12.33
CA LEU A 274 9.26 -5.75 -11.89
C LEU A 274 8.18 -5.89 -12.97
N LEU A 275 7.63 -4.78 -13.51
CA LEU A 275 6.57 -4.74 -14.53
C LEU A 275 6.92 -5.27 -15.92
N GLY A 276 8.13 -5.00 -16.38
CA GLY A 276 8.53 -4.94 -17.79
C GLY A 276 8.47 -6.27 -18.50
N ASN A 277 8.54 -7.35 -17.72
CA ASN A 277 8.26 -8.70 -18.17
C ASN A 277 7.21 -9.31 -17.24
N ALA A 278 5.98 -8.78 -17.28
CA ALA A 278 4.82 -9.18 -16.47
C ALA A 278 4.43 -10.68 -16.53
N TYR A 279 5.23 -11.49 -17.21
CA TYR A 279 5.00 -12.89 -17.55
C TYR A 279 5.69 -13.88 -16.59
N TYR A 280 6.58 -13.41 -15.70
CA TYR A 280 7.61 -14.27 -15.07
C TYR A 280 7.88 -13.94 -13.60
N ARG A 281 6.81 -13.75 -12.82
CA ARG A 281 6.92 -13.61 -11.36
C ARG A 281 6.29 -14.83 -10.73
N VAL A 282 7.08 -15.55 -9.96
CA VAL A 282 6.57 -16.57 -9.06
C VAL A 282 6.48 -15.92 -7.68
N ILE A 283 5.26 -15.77 -7.20
CA ILE A 283 5.03 -15.38 -5.80
C ILE A 283 4.85 -16.67 -5.03
N VAL A 284 5.63 -16.78 -3.96
CA VAL A 284 5.53 -17.87 -3.01
C VAL A 284 5.06 -17.29 -1.69
N ARG A 285 4.06 -17.94 -1.10
CA ARG A 285 3.52 -17.62 0.21
C ARG A 285 3.65 -18.85 1.08
N GLY A 286 4.48 -18.77 2.12
CA GLY A 286 4.55 -19.78 3.18
C GLY A 286 3.66 -19.39 4.35
N GLU A 287 2.94 -20.34 4.93
CA GLU A 287 2.15 -20.13 6.13
C GLU A 287 2.36 -21.25 7.15
N ALA A 288 2.41 -20.90 8.44
CA ALA A 288 2.43 -21.88 9.51
C ALA A 288 1.07 -22.63 9.60
N PRO A 289 1.03 -23.91 10.00
CA PRO A 289 -0.20 -24.70 10.10
C PRO A 289 -1.17 -24.20 11.19
N GLY A 290 -0.69 -23.43 12.16
CA GLY A 290 -1.50 -22.89 13.26
C GLY A 290 -1.18 -21.43 13.58
N TYR A 291 -1.73 -20.94 14.69
CA TYR A 291 -1.54 -19.58 15.19
C TYR A 291 -0.27 -19.42 16.03
N GLU A 292 0.74 -20.25 15.79
CA GLU A 292 2.00 -20.21 16.54
C GLU A 292 2.96 -19.19 15.92
N LYS A 293 3.86 -18.67 16.77
CA LYS A 293 4.97 -17.83 16.32
C LYS A 293 5.91 -18.68 15.47
N ALA A 294 6.16 -18.26 14.23
CA ALA A 294 7.10 -18.91 13.33
C ALA A 294 7.98 -17.88 12.61
N ARG A 295 9.28 -18.16 12.51
CA ARG A 295 10.25 -17.34 11.78
C ARG A 295 10.36 -17.81 10.33
N LEU A 296 9.32 -17.50 9.56
CA LEU A 296 9.23 -17.92 8.15
C LEU A 296 10.30 -17.25 7.27
N ASP A 297 10.78 -16.05 7.64
CA ASP A 297 11.93 -15.40 6.99
C ASP A 297 13.21 -16.24 7.10
N GLN A 298 13.47 -16.77 8.31
CA GLN A 298 14.62 -17.63 8.57
C GLN A 298 14.48 -18.96 7.83
N TRP A 299 13.31 -19.59 7.92
CA TRP A 299 13.06 -20.87 7.25
C TRP A 299 13.24 -20.78 5.73
N VAL A 300 12.75 -19.72 5.07
CA VAL A 300 12.97 -19.53 3.63
C VAL A 300 14.45 -19.30 3.31
N CYS A 301 15.19 -18.60 4.19
CA CYS A 301 16.62 -18.42 4.03
C CYS A 301 17.39 -19.76 4.14
N GLU A 302 17.03 -20.62 5.10
CA GLU A 302 17.60 -21.97 5.26
C GLU A 302 17.34 -22.81 4.00
N LEU A 303 16.11 -22.79 3.48
CA LEU A 303 15.78 -23.51 2.24
C LEU A 303 16.50 -22.95 1.00
N ALA A 304 16.73 -21.64 0.95
CA ALA A 304 17.50 -21.02 -0.12
C ALA A 304 18.97 -21.48 -0.07
N ASP A 305 19.55 -21.55 1.13
CA ASP A 305 20.90 -22.10 1.33
C ASP A 305 20.97 -23.58 0.93
N ASP A 306 20.02 -24.40 1.37
CA ASP A 306 19.95 -25.83 1.02
C ASP A 306 19.78 -26.08 -0.48
N ALA A 307 19.06 -25.19 -1.17
CA ALA A 307 18.90 -25.20 -2.61
C ALA A 307 20.12 -24.64 -3.37
N GLY A 308 21.16 -24.17 -2.68
CA GLY A 308 22.36 -23.61 -3.29
C GLY A 308 22.16 -22.21 -3.89
N VAL A 309 21.14 -21.47 -3.45
CA VAL A 309 20.90 -20.09 -3.92
C VAL A 309 21.90 -19.15 -3.24
N GLU A 310 22.95 -18.79 -3.96
CA GLU A 310 24.00 -17.90 -3.46
C GLU A 310 23.58 -16.41 -3.43
N GLU A 311 24.28 -15.59 -2.64
CA GLU A 311 24.14 -14.13 -2.67
C GLU A 311 24.68 -13.60 -4.02
N ILE A 312 23.76 -13.15 -4.89
CA ILE A 312 24.09 -12.65 -6.23
C ILE A 312 24.73 -11.26 -6.16
N TRP A 313 24.39 -10.49 -5.12
CA TRP A 313 24.84 -9.14 -4.93
C TRP A 313 25.63 -9.01 -3.64
N ASP A 314 26.89 -8.63 -3.78
CA ASP A 314 27.68 -8.16 -2.65
C ASP A 314 27.00 -6.96 -1.98
N ALA A 315 27.03 -6.95 -0.64
CA ALA A 315 26.32 -5.94 0.15
C ALA A 315 26.87 -4.52 -0.08
N ASP A 316 28.19 -4.39 -0.23
CA ASP A 316 28.85 -3.10 -0.40
C ASP A 316 28.71 -2.60 -1.84
N GLU A 317 28.76 -3.50 -2.82
CA GLU A 317 28.47 -3.18 -4.21
C GLU A 317 27.03 -2.70 -4.37
N MET A 318 26.06 -3.46 -3.84
CA MET A 318 24.63 -3.12 -3.91
C MET A 318 24.38 -1.74 -3.29
N ARG A 319 24.88 -1.51 -2.08
CA ARG A 319 24.81 -0.21 -1.41
C ARG A 319 25.44 0.90 -2.25
N SER A 320 26.66 0.68 -2.77
CA SER A 320 27.39 1.68 -3.56
C SER A 320 26.64 2.07 -4.83
N ARG A 321 26.06 1.09 -5.55
CA ARG A 321 25.29 1.35 -6.77
C ARG A 321 23.97 2.05 -6.48
N THR A 322 23.26 1.65 -5.42
CA THR A 322 22.01 2.32 -5.01
C THR A 322 22.26 3.74 -4.53
N VAL A 323 23.30 3.99 -3.74
CA VAL A 323 23.66 5.37 -3.32
C VAL A 323 24.02 6.23 -4.53
N ARG A 324 24.78 5.69 -5.50
CA ARG A 324 25.10 6.41 -6.74
C ARG A 324 23.84 6.73 -7.54
N TRP A 325 22.91 5.80 -7.63
CA TRP A 325 21.59 6.01 -8.25
C TRP A 325 20.84 7.14 -7.54
N CYS A 326 20.64 7.06 -6.22
CA CYS A 326 19.99 8.12 -5.45
C CYS A 326 20.64 9.49 -5.62
N ARG A 327 21.98 9.56 -5.69
CA ARG A 327 22.71 10.82 -5.94
C ARG A 327 22.50 11.37 -7.35
N HIS A 328 22.45 10.50 -8.36
CA HIS A 328 22.14 10.90 -9.73
C HIS A 328 20.75 11.55 -9.83
N LEU A 329 19.82 11.10 -8.98
CA LEU A 329 18.47 11.66 -8.84
C LEU A 329 18.37 12.80 -7.81
N SER A 330 19.51 13.34 -7.33
CA SER A 330 19.57 14.41 -6.33
C SER A 330 18.85 14.10 -5.00
N LEU A 331 18.68 12.83 -4.64
CA LEU A 331 18.08 12.43 -3.37
C LEU A 331 19.07 12.57 -2.22
N LYS A 332 18.61 13.14 -1.10
CA LYS A 332 19.39 13.19 0.15
C LYS A 332 19.47 11.79 0.77
N VAL A 333 20.56 11.07 0.51
CA VAL A 333 20.86 9.80 1.20
C VAL A 333 21.39 10.07 2.61
N PRO A 334 20.79 9.48 3.67
CA PRO A 334 21.29 9.56 5.04
C PRO A 334 22.78 9.17 5.13
N ARG A 335 23.55 9.87 5.97
CA ARG A 335 25.02 9.63 6.09
C ARG A 335 25.34 8.20 6.47
N GLN A 336 24.53 7.58 7.32
CA GLN A 336 24.70 6.20 7.83
C GLN A 336 24.68 5.14 6.73
N LEU A 337 24.13 5.46 5.56
CA LEU A 337 23.96 4.53 4.44
C LEU A 337 24.95 4.78 3.31
N ARG A 338 25.82 5.79 3.46
CA ARG A 338 26.86 6.06 2.48
C ARG A 338 27.95 5.00 2.65
N PRO A 339 28.46 4.42 1.56
CA PRO A 339 29.65 3.59 1.66
C PRO A 339 30.80 4.43 2.25
N PRO A 340 31.72 3.81 3.01
CA PRO A 340 32.92 4.50 3.45
C PRO A 340 33.68 5.05 2.24
N PRO A 341 34.41 6.17 2.38
CA PRO A 341 35.29 6.64 1.32
C PRO A 341 36.27 5.52 0.96
N ARG A 342 36.42 5.23 -0.33
CA ARG A 342 37.47 4.31 -0.78
C ARG A 342 38.82 4.96 -0.45
N PRO A 343 39.77 4.20 0.15
CA PRO A 343 41.10 4.71 0.45
C PRO A 343 41.84 5.16 -0.82
#